data_AF-A0AAD9XMY2-F1
#
_entry.id   AF-A0AAD9XMY2-F1
#
_cell.length_a   1.000
_cell.length_b   1.000
_cell.length_c   1.000
_cell.angle_alpha   90.00
_cell.angle_beta   90.00
_cell.angle_gamma   90.00
#
_symmetry.space_group_name_H-M   'P 1'
#
loop_
_entity.id
_entity.type
_entity.pdbx_description
1 polymer ?
#
loop_
_entity_poly.entity_id
_entity_poly.type
_entity_poly.pdbx_seq_one_letter_code
_entity_poly.pdbx_strand_id
1 'polypeptide(L)'
;MVKATQAYIELKYNQQMKELRNLHRNAYDYVIDVGPYKWSRVHCPNRRYRVMTTNVAERIKSCLKFARQLPMLTLAEFIRNMLQRWFHDRHRVVQSMRH
;
A
#
# COMPACT_ATOMS: atom_id res chain seq x y z
N MET A 1 18.87 -6.05 13.62
CA MET A 1 18.54 -6.00 12.17
C MET A 1 17.04 -5.83 11.90
N VAL A 2 16.14 -6.68 12.45
CA VAL A 2 14.68 -6.64 12.19
C VAL A 2 14.03 -5.27 12.45
N LYS A 3 14.49 -4.54 13.47
CA LYS A 3 13.98 -3.19 13.76
C LYS A 3 14.32 -2.16 12.67
N ALA A 4 15.47 -2.30 11.99
CA ALA A 4 15.87 -1.43 10.89
C ALA A 4 15.16 -1.80 9.58
N THR A 5 14.90 -3.10 9.34
CA THR A 5 14.15 -3.54 8.15
C THR A 5 12.69 -3.06 8.19
N GLN A 6 12.09 -3.02 9.39
CA GLN A 6 10.70 -2.61 9.62
C GLN A 6 10.51 -1.11 9.89
N ALA A 7 11.58 -0.33 9.97
CA ALA A 7 11.47 1.10 10.19
C ALA A 7 10.67 1.74 9.04
N TYR A 8 9.71 2.59 9.38
CA TYR A 8 8.87 3.30 8.40
C TYR A 8 9.33 4.74 8.16
N ILE A 9 10.22 5.25 9.00
CA ILE A 9 10.74 6.62 8.96
C ILE A 9 12.26 6.57 9.02
N GLU A 10 12.91 7.41 8.23
CA GLU A 10 14.37 7.49 8.10
C GLU A 10 15.06 7.77 9.43
N LEU A 11 14.48 8.63 10.27
CA LEU A 11 14.98 8.91 11.62
C LEU A 11 15.13 7.63 12.46
N LYS A 12 14.10 6.77 12.47
CA LYS A 12 14.09 5.53 13.25
C LYS A 12 15.03 4.48 12.65
N TYR A 13 15.14 4.45 11.32
CA TYR A 13 16.13 3.62 10.63
C TYR A 13 17.56 4.01 11.03
N ASN A 14 17.88 5.30 10.99
CA ASN A 14 19.21 5.81 11.33
C ASN A 14 19.59 5.55 12.79
N GLN A 15 18.63 5.68 13.72
CA GLN A 15 18.85 5.30 15.12
C GLN A 15 19.23 3.83 15.26
N GLN A 16 18.50 2.92 14.59
CA GLN A 16 18.75 1.48 14.66
C GLN A 16 20.05 1.08 13.96
N MET A 17 20.44 1.77 12.88
CA MET A 17 21.73 1.55 12.21
C MET A 17 22.90 2.06 13.06
N LYS A 18 22.72 3.16 13.81
CA LYS A 18 23.72 3.67 14.75
C LYS A 18 23.93 2.69 15.91
N GLU A 19 22.86 2.14 16.47
CA GLU A 19 22.92 1.08 17.49
C GLU A 19 23.63 -0.17 16.96
N LEU A 20 23.29 -0.63 15.75
CA LEU A 20 23.93 -1.80 15.12
C LEU A 20 25.43 -1.58 14.91
N ARG A 21 25.83 -0.39 14.44
CA ARG A 21 27.24 -0.02 14.25
C ARG A 21 28.02 -0.04 15.55
N ASN A 22 27.43 0.46 16.63
CA ASN A 22 28.06 0.53 17.94
C ASN A 22 28.23 -0.86 18.58
N LEU A 23 27.27 -1.76 18.38
CA LEU A 23 27.29 -3.11 18.94
C LEU A 23 28.15 -4.08 18.12
N HIS A 24 27.99 -4.06 16.79
CA HIS A 24 28.61 -5.02 15.88
C HIS A 24 28.98 -4.37 14.55
N ARG A 25 30.18 -3.79 14.49
CA ARG A 25 30.68 -3.08 13.30
C ARG A 25 30.72 -3.95 12.04
N ASN A 26 31.23 -5.19 12.14
CA ASN A 26 31.30 -6.10 10.99
C ASN A 26 29.92 -6.44 10.42
N ALA A 27 28.91 -6.59 11.29
CA ALA A 27 27.54 -6.84 10.86
C ALA A 27 26.93 -5.59 10.20
N TYR A 28 27.25 -4.40 10.69
CA TYR A 28 26.86 -3.15 10.05
C TYR A 28 27.46 -3.03 8.64
N ASP A 29 28.77 -3.27 8.48
CA ASP A 29 29.46 -3.16 7.20
C ASP A 29 28.89 -4.15 6.17
N TYR A 30 28.67 -5.41 6.57
CA TYR A 30 28.02 -6.41 5.72
C TYR A 30 26.62 -5.98 5.26
N VAL A 31 25.80 -5.47 6.19
CA VAL A 31 24.41 -5.11 5.89
C VAL A 31 24.32 -3.86 5.00
N ILE A 32 25.29 -2.95 5.09
CA ILE A 32 25.44 -1.82 4.16
C ILE A 32 25.87 -2.31 2.77
N ASP A 33 26.84 -3.22 2.70
CA ASP A 33 27.36 -3.78 1.44
C ASP A 33 26.30 -4.55 0.63
N VAL A 34 25.44 -5.31 1.32
CA VAL A 34 24.28 -6.00 0.70
C VAL A 34 23.35 -5.01 -0.02
N GLY A 35 23.32 -3.75 0.41
CA GLY A 35 22.55 -2.66 -0.19
C GLY A 35 21.20 -2.45 0.53
N PRO A 36 21.02 -1.33 1.25
CA PRO A 36 19.79 -1.04 2.01
C PRO A 36 18.50 -1.09 1.19
N TYR A 37 18.54 -0.80 -0.10
CA TYR A 37 17.36 -0.88 -0.98
C TYR A 37 16.77 -2.29 -1.12
N LYS A 38 17.57 -3.34 -0.86
CA LYS A 38 17.14 -4.75 -0.96
C LYS A 38 16.38 -5.23 0.27
N TRP A 39 16.65 -4.67 1.45
CA TRP A 39 16.16 -5.19 2.73
C TRP A 39 15.51 -4.14 3.64
N SER A 40 15.79 -2.85 3.43
CA SER A 40 15.21 -1.75 4.20
C SER A 40 13.97 -1.21 3.51
N ARG A 41 12.86 -1.18 4.24
CA ARG A 41 11.59 -0.65 3.74
C ARG A 41 11.60 0.86 3.51
N VAL A 42 12.49 1.62 4.17
CA VAL A 42 12.65 3.07 3.93
C VAL A 42 13.36 3.34 2.61
N HIS A 43 14.34 2.51 2.25
CA HIS A 43 15.17 2.70 1.06
C HIS A 43 14.69 1.87 -0.15
N CYS A 44 13.60 1.10 0.01
CA CYS A 44 13.01 0.36 -1.10
C CYS A 44 12.33 1.35 -2.08
N PRO A 45 12.71 1.36 -3.37
CA PRO A 45 12.19 2.31 -4.36
C PRO A 45 10.69 2.12 -4.62
N ASN A 46 10.25 0.86 -4.58
CA ASN A 46 8.84 0.55 -4.51
C ASN A 46 8.39 0.81 -3.07
N ARG A 47 7.90 2.03 -2.79
CA ARG A 47 7.11 2.35 -1.58
C ARG A 47 5.87 1.45 -1.57
N ARG A 48 6.04 0.17 -1.30
CA ARG A 48 4.99 -0.84 -1.21
C ARG A 48 4.08 -0.46 -0.04
N TYR A 49 3.04 0.28 -0.40
CA TYR A 49 1.79 0.48 0.34
C TYR A 49 1.88 1.26 1.66
N ARG A 50 2.60 2.40 1.73
CA ARG A 50 2.78 3.08 3.01
C ARG A 50 1.67 4.04 3.47
N VAL A 51 0.70 4.45 2.65
CA VAL A 51 -0.33 5.42 3.13
C VAL A 51 -1.74 5.19 2.60
N MET A 52 -1.90 4.66 1.38
CA MET A 52 -3.24 4.57 0.78
C MET A 52 -4.08 3.38 1.24
N THR A 53 -3.52 2.24 1.66
CA THR A 53 -4.33 1.05 1.94
C THR A 53 -5.01 1.08 3.31
N THR A 54 -4.35 1.51 4.38
CA THR A 54 -4.97 1.57 5.72
C THR A 54 -5.95 2.72 5.88
N ASN A 55 -5.66 3.91 5.35
CA ASN A 55 -6.60 5.03 5.48
C ASN A 55 -7.85 4.81 4.63
N VAL A 56 -7.71 4.28 3.41
CA VAL A 56 -8.87 3.93 2.59
C VAL A 56 -9.63 2.76 3.21
N ALA A 57 -8.96 1.71 3.68
CA ALA A 57 -9.64 0.59 4.34
C ALA A 57 -10.34 1.00 5.63
N GLU A 58 -9.73 1.85 6.48
CA GLU A 58 -10.35 2.34 7.71
C GLU A 58 -11.46 3.36 7.42
N ARG A 59 -11.32 4.23 6.42
CA ARG A 59 -12.43 5.09 5.96
C ARG A 59 -13.58 4.28 5.37
N ILE A 60 -13.29 3.26 4.59
CA ILE A 60 -14.29 2.32 4.06
C ILE A 60 -14.95 1.59 5.24
N LYS A 61 -14.18 1.06 6.19
CA LYS A 61 -14.70 0.37 7.38
C LYS A 61 -15.54 1.28 8.26
N SER A 62 -15.14 2.54 8.44
CA SER A 62 -15.92 3.55 9.17
C SER A 62 -17.22 3.87 8.44
N CYS A 63 -17.16 4.13 7.13
CA CYS A 63 -18.34 4.33 6.29
C CYS A 63 -19.28 3.11 6.33
N LEU A 64 -18.73 1.90 6.26
CA LEU A 64 -19.46 0.63 6.36
C LEU A 64 -20.07 0.40 7.75
N LYS A 65 -19.43 0.88 8.82
CA LYS A 65 -19.97 0.81 10.19
C LYS A 65 -21.24 1.64 10.33
N PHE A 66 -21.26 2.87 9.78
CA PHE A 66 -22.47 3.69 9.68
C PHE A 66 -23.50 3.06 8.73
N ALA A 67 -23.03 2.40 7.67
CA ALA A 67 -23.87 1.77 6.66
C ALA A 67 -24.46 0.39 7.02
N ARG A 68 -24.19 -0.15 8.21
CA ARG A 68 -24.82 -1.39 8.66
C ARG A 68 -26.33 -1.28 8.88
N GLN A 69 -26.89 -0.06 8.88
CA GLN A 69 -28.32 0.13 9.04
C GLN A 69 -29.13 0.10 7.73
N LEU A 70 -28.54 0.25 6.53
CA LEU A 70 -29.23 0.19 5.22
C LEU A 70 -28.30 0.24 3.97
N PRO A 71 -27.12 0.90 3.97
CA PRO A 71 -26.37 1.14 2.72
C PRO A 71 -25.56 0.00 2.07
N MET A 72 -25.46 -1.21 2.63
CA MET A 72 -24.66 -2.27 1.98
C MET A 72 -25.29 -2.73 0.65
N LEU A 73 -26.62 -2.85 0.63
CA LEU A 73 -27.38 -3.19 -0.58
C LEU A 73 -27.31 -2.04 -1.60
N THR A 74 -27.55 -0.81 -1.14
CA THR A 74 -27.52 0.40 -1.99
C THR A 74 -26.13 0.65 -2.58
N LEU A 75 -25.06 0.43 -1.81
CA LEU A 75 -23.68 0.56 -2.29
C LEU A 75 -23.36 -0.54 -3.31
N ALA A 76 -23.77 -1.78 -3.05
CA ALA A 76 -23.59 -2.88 -4.00
C ALA A 76 -24.36 -2.63 -5.31
N GLU A 77 -25.59 -2.12 -5.23
CA GLU A 77 -26.38 -1.72 -6.39
C GLU A 77 -25.76 -0.56 -7.16
N PHE A 78 -25.21 0.43 -6.45
CA PHE A 78 -24.49 1.54 -7.08
C PHE A 78 -23.25 1.05 -7.84
N ILE A 79 -22.43 0.20 -7.21
CA ILE A 79 -21.25 -0.40 -7.84
C ILE A 79 -21.66 -1.26 -9.04
N ARG A 80 -22.72 -2.07 -8.90
CA ARG A 80 -23.26 -2.90 -10.00
C ARG A 80 -23.68 -2.02 -11.18
N ASN A 81 -24.46 -0.96 -10.93
CA ASN A 81 -24.93 -0.05 -11.98
C ASN A 81 -23.76 0.67 -12.67
N MET A 82 -22.74 1.10 -11.92
CA MET A 82 -21.55 1.73 -12.47
C MET A 82 -20.79 0.77 -13.39
N LEU A 83 -20.56 -0.46 -12.94
CA LEU A 83 -19.86 -1.48 -13.74
C LEU A 83 -20.66 -1.85 -14.99
N GLN A 84 -21.98 -2.06 -14.87
CA GLN A 84 -22.85 -2.37 -16.01
C GLN A 84 -22.80 -1.27 -17.08
N ARG A 85 -22.88 0.01 -16.69
CA ARG A 85 -22.74 1.14 -17.63
C ARG A 85 -21.38 1.14 -18.30
N TRP A 86 -20.32 0.98 -17.53
CA TRP A 86 -18.96 0.99 -18.06
C TRP A 86 -18.69 -0.13 -19.07
N PHE A 87 -19.17 -1.36 -18.78
CA PHE A 87 -19.07 -2.47 -19.73
C PHE A 87 -19.95 -2.25 -20.96
N HIS A 88 -21.15 -1.70 -20.79
CA HIS A 88 -22.05 -1.38 -21.89
C HIS A 88 -21.44 -0.34 -22.84
N ASP A 89 -20.88 0.74 -22.31
CA ASP A 89 -20.24 1.79 -23.11
C ASP A 89 -19.04 1.24 -23.87
N ARG A 90 -18.20 0.42 -23.22
CA ARG A 90 -17.08 -0.24 -23.90
C ARG A 90 -17.54 -1.19 -24.99
N HIS A 91 -18.60 -1.94 -24.75
CA HIS A 91 -19.16 -2.85 -25.77
C HIS A 91 -19.68 -2.06 -26.98
N ARG A 92 -20.36 -0.93 -26.75
CA ARG A 92 -20.83 -0.05 -27.83
C ARG A 92 -19.68 0.54 -28.66
N VAL A 93 -18.61 1.00 -28.01
CA VAL A 93 -17.42 1.52 -28.70
C VAL A 93 -16.79 0.43 -29.59
N VAL A 94 -16.67 -0.80 -29.09
CA VAL A 94 -16.13 -1.92 -29.86
C VAL A 94 -17.05 -2.28 -31.04
N GLN A 95 -18.37 -2.21 -30.87
CA GLN A 95 -19.31 -2.46 -31.95
C GLN A 95 -19.31 -1.36 -33.04
N SER A 96 -19.16 -0.09 -32.67
CA SER A 96 -19.07 1.01 -33.64
C SER A 96 -17.76 1.02 -34.45
N MET A 97 -16.70 0.37 -33.95
CA MET A 97 -15.43 0.21 -34.67
C MET A 97 -15.44 -0.97 -35.68
N ARG A 98 -16.54 -1.73 -35.76
CA ARG A 98 -16.69 -2.90 -36.66
C ARG A 98 -17.52 -2.58 -37.91
N HIS A 99 -17.89 -1.32 -38.14
CA HIS A 99 -18.46 -0.78 -39.38
C HIS A 99 -17.51 0.27 -39.93
#